data_AF-A0AAD7DVA0-F1
#
_entry.id   AF-A0AAD7DVA0-F1
#
_cell.length_a   1.000
_cell.length_b   1.000
_cell.length_c   1.000
_cell.angle_alpha   90.00
_cell.angle_beta   90.00
_cell.angle_gamma   90.00
#
_symmetry.space_group_name_H-M   'P 1'
#
loop_
_entity.id
_entity.type
_entity.pdbx_description
1 polymer ?
#
loop_
_entity_poly.entity_id
_entity_poly.type
_entity_poly.pdbx_seq_one_letter_code
_entity_poly.pdbx_strand_id
1 'polypeptide(L)'
;RLGTLSFSPTTVNPGATFTIVANMTCANYLGYTSTYLDYYIEDTANNNGHEYPTLIARRTYNQSACLPLDVFTAFLASARLPSGFWFAGAEYQLYMYNSYARTAPAGDTVLLVGASINITGY
;
A
#
# COMPACT_ATOMS: atom_id res chain seq x y z
N ARG A 1 -7.81 -0.24 11.88
CA ARG A 1 -6.63 0.21 11.09
C ARG A 1 -5.40 -0.37 11.75
N LEU A 2 -4.56 -1.11 11.02
CA LEU A 2 -3.42 -1.88 11.58
C LEU A 2 -2.06 -1.21 11.36
N GLY A 3 -2.04 -0.03 10.75
CA GLY A 3 -0.85 0.80 10.60
C GLY A 3 -1.22 2.19 10.10
N THR A 4 -0.22 3.05 10.02
CA THR A 4 -0.30 4.33 9.32
C THR A 4 0.57 4.30 8.07
N LEU A 5 0.16 5.05 7.06
CA LEU A 5 0.86 5.18 5.79
C LEU A 5 1.08 6.67 5.52
N SER A 6 2.30 7.05 5.18
CA SER A 6 2.63 8.36 4.67
C SER A 6 3.62 8.25 3.52
N PHE A 7 3.71 9.29 2.71
CA PHE A 7 4.66 9.34 1.61
C PHE A 7 5.09 10.77 1.32
N SER A 8 6.26 10.93 0.70
CA SER A 8 6.83 12.24 0.36
C SER A 8 7.63 12.18 -0.94
N PRO A 9 7.45 13.13 -1.87
CA PRO A 9 6.47 14.23 -1.82
C PRO A 9 5.02 13.72 -1.93
N THR A 10 4.06 14.49 -1.39
CA THR A 10 2.63 14.12 -1.41
C THR A 10 1.97 14.28 -2.79
N THR A 11 2.68 14.93 -3.72
CA THR A 11 2.30 15.08 -5.12
C THR A 11 3.45 14.57 -5.97
N VAL A 12 3.15 13.61 -6.84
CA VAL A 12 4.15 12.95 -7.69
C VAL A 12 3.64 12.87 -9.12
N ASN A 13 4.43 13.38 -10.05
CA ASN A 13 4.19 13.19 -11.47
C ASN A 13 4.56 11.76 -11.89
N PRO A 14 3.91 11.20 -12.92
CA PRO A 14 4.38 9.98 -13.56
C PRO A 14 5.86 10.10 -13.94
N GLY A 15 6.66 9.09 -13.61
CA GLY A 15 8.11 9.08 -13.81
C GLY A 15 8.92 9.64 -12.63
N ALA A 16 8.28 10.11 -11.57
CA ALA A 16 8.94 10.57 -10.36
C ALA A 16 9.14 9.43 -9.34
N THR A 17 10.08 9.65 -8.43
CA THR A 17 10.28 8.84 -7.23
C THR A 17 9.63 9.50 -6.02
N PHE A 18 9.15 8.69 -5.09
CA PHE A 18 8.65 9.13 -3.79
C PHE A 18 9.04 8.11 -2.73
N THR A 19 9.17 8.58 -1.49
CA THR A 19 9.42 7.72 -0.34
C THR A 19 8.10 7.34 0.30
N ILE A 20 7.89 6.04 0.52
CA ILE A 20 6.79 5.50 1.30
C ILE A 20 7.30 5.18 2.70
N VAL A 21 6.52 5.55 3.71
CA VAL A 21 6.72 5.20 5.11
C VAL A 21 5.45 4.55 5.64
N ALA A 22 5.54 3.28 6.00
CA ALA A 22 4.46 2.56 6.65
C ALA A 22 4.85 2.25 8.09
N ASN A 23 3.98 2.56 9.05
CA ASN A 23 4.23 2.34 10.48
C ASN A 23 3.24 1.33 11.06
N MET A 24 3.75 0.17 11.46
CA MET A 24 3.04 -0.98 12.01
C MET A 24 3.01 -1.00 13.55
N THR A 25 3.34 0.09 14.22
CA THR A 25 3.28 0.18 15.70
C THR A 25 1.92 -0.26 16.24
N CYS A 26 0.83 0.09 15.55
CA CYS A 26 -0.52 -0.30 15.96
C CYS A 26 -0.77 -1.81 15.82
N ALA A 27 -0.38 -2.43 14.70
CA ALA A 27 -0.44 -3.89 14.55
C ALA A 27 0.36 -4.59 15.63
N ASN A 28 1.61 -4.16 15.87
CA ASN A 28 2.48 -4.74 16.89
C ASN A 28 1.86 -4.62 18.29
N TYR A 29 1.32 -3.45 18.65
CA TYR A 29 0.66 -3.23 19.94
C TYR A 29 -0.55 -4.14 20.15
N LEU A 30 -1.33 -4.39 19.10
CA LEU A 30 -2.51 -5.24 19.13
C LEU A 30 -2.18 -6.75 19.00
N GLY A 31 -0.90 -7.11 18.90
CA GLY A 31 -0.45 -8.50 18.76
C GLY A 31 -0.67 -9.09 17.36
N TYR A 32 -0.91 -8.26 16.34
CA TYR A 32 -1.00 -8.70 14.96
C TYR A 32 0.39 -8.76 14.34
N THR A 33 0.76 -9.94 13.85
CA THR A 33 1.98 -10.13 13.07
C THR A 33 1.71 -9.97 11.59
N SER A 34 2.02 -8.77 11.08
CA SER A 34 2.05 -8.50 9.64
C SER A 34 2.98 -9.49 8.92
N THR A 35 2.48 -10.03 7.81
CA THR A 35 3.18 -10.96 6.92
C THR A 35 3.56 -10.23 5.63
N TYR A 36 2.59 -9.59 4.99
CA TYR A 36 2.77 -8.86 3.74
C TYR A 36 2.21 -7.45 3.84
N LEU A 37 2.95 -6.49 3.32
CA LEU A 37 2.50 -5.13 3.07
C LEU A 37 2.46 -4.94 1.55
N ASP A 38 1.25 -4.84 1.01
CA ASP A 38 1.02 -4.63 -0.41
C ASP A 38 0.59 -3.19 -0.64
N TYR A 39 1.33 -2.50 -1.51
CA TYR A 39 1.12 -1.10 -1.82
C TYR A 39 0.50 -1.00 -3.20
N TYR A 40 -0.70 -0.46 -3.25
CA TYR A 40 -1.48 -0.28 -4.47
C TYR A 40 -1.67 1.19 -4.77
N ILE A 41 -1.75 1.50 -6.05
CA ILE A 41 -2.34 2.72 -6.51
C ILE A 41 -3.72 2.39 -7.06
N GLU A 42 -4.72 3.10 -6.56
CA GLU A 42 -6.11 2.93 -6.97
C GLU A 42 -6.68 4.28 -7.41
N ASP A 43 -7.49 4.27 -8.46
CA ASP A 43 -8.27 5.45 -8.82
C ASP A 43 -9.48 5.55 -7.88
N THR A 44 -9.66 6.73 -7.29
CA THR A 44 -10.65 6.99 -6.25
C THR A 44 -11.66 8.06 -6.62
N ALA A 45 -11.44 8.80 -7.71
CA ALA A 45 -12.39 9.75 -8.22
C ALA A 45 -12.36 9.76 -9.75
N ASN A 46 -13.54 9.69 -10.36
CA ASN A 46 -13.76 9.60 -11.81
C ASN A 46 -13.28 8.29 -12.46
N ASN A 47 -13.09 7.22 -11.67
CA ASN A 47 -12.87 5.87 -12.19
C ASN A 47 -13.98 5.50 -13.17
N ASN A 48 -13.62 5.36 -14.44
CA ASN A 48 -14.56 5.08 -15.53
C ASN A 48 -14.80 3.57 -15.70
N GLY A 49 -14.23 2.76 -14.80
CA GLY A 49 -14.29 1.30 -14.81
C GLY A 49 -13.10 0.64 -15.50
N HIS A 50 -12.13 1.41 -16.01
CA HIS A 50 -10.95 0.90 -16.69
C HIS A 50 -9.67 0.97 -15.85
N GLU A 51 -9.68 1.72 -14.75
CA GLU A 51 -8.56 1.86 -13.83
C GLU A 51 -8.54 0.73 -12.79
N TYR A 52 -7.76 -0.32 -13.05
CA TYR A 52 -7.54 -1.39 -12.08
C TYR A 52 -6.54 -0.97 -10.98
N PRO A 53 -6.76 -1.40 -9.72
CA PRO A 53 -5.75 -1.31 -8.67
C PRO A 53 -4.41 -1.86 -9.14
N THR A 54 -3.36 -1.04 -9.09
CA THR A 54 -2.03 -1.38 -9.56
C THR A 54 -1.10 -1.62 -8.38
N LEU A 55 -0.63 -2.85 -8.21
CA LEU A 55 0.39 -3.19 -7.20
C LEU A 55 1.73 -2.57 -7.61
N ILE A 56 2.24 -1.63 -6.80
CA ILE A 56 3.54 -0.98 -7.03
C ILE A 56 4.67 -1.62 -6.24
N ALA A 57 4.37 -2.22 -5.09
CA ALA A 57 5.33 -2.92 -4.26
C ALA A 57 4.64 -3.95 -3.37
N ARG A 58 5.28 -5.10 -3.19
CA ARG A 58 4.99 -6.06 -2.12
C ARG A 58 6.21 -6.19 -1.23
N ARG A 59 6.00 -6.08 0.07
CA ARG A 59 7.05 -6.17 1.09
C ARG A 59 6.69 -7.30 2.05
N THR A 60 7.63 -8.21 2.27
CA THR A 60 7.50 -9.20 3.36
C THR A 60 7.92 -8.52 4.64
N TYR A 61 7.02 -8.42 5.61
CA TYR A 61 7.32 -7.75 6.87
C TYR A 61 8.16 -8.67 7.76
N ASN A 62 9.37 -8.24 8.08
CA ASN A 62 10.29 -8.97 8.93
C ASN A 62 10.24 -8.41 10.36
N GLN A 63 9.45 -9.04 11.22
CA GLN A 63 9.36 -8.66 12.64
C GLN A 63 10.69 -8.77 13.39
N SER A 64 11.58 -9.67 12.96
CA SER A 64 12.88 -9.89 13.62
C SER A 64 13.80 -8.69 13.52
N ALA A 65 13.53 -7.75 12.60
CA ALA A 65 14.24 -6.48 12.52
C ALA A 65 13.83 -5.48 13.62
N CYS A 66 12.77 -5.75 14.42
CA CYS A 66 12.22 -4.85 15.45
C CYS A 66 11.84 -3.45 14.95
N LEU A 67 11.73 -3.25 13.64
CA LEU A 67 11.36 -1.96 13.07
C LEU A 67 9.86 -1.96 12.79
N PRO A 68 9.05 -1.16 13.51
CA PRO A 68 7.65 -0.94 13.12
C PRO A 68 7.55 -0.18 11.80
N LEU A 69 8.68 0.33 11.29
CA LEU A 69 8.73 1.15 10.09
C LEU A 69 9.17 0.32 8.88
N ASP A 70 8.35 0.31 7.85
CA ASP A 70 8.78 -0.02 6.49
C ASP A 70 9.00 1.28 5.72
N VAL A 71 10.23 1.49 5.24
CA VAL A 71 10.61 2.69 4.49
C VAL A 71 11.31 2.28 3.21
N PHE A 72 10.81 2.74 2.08
CA PHE A 72 11.45 2.51 0.79
C PHE A 72 11.11 3.62 -0.20
N THR A 73 11.98 3.76 -1.21
CA THR A 73 11.71 4.62 -2.36
C THR A 73 10.95 3.82 -3.40
N ALA A 74 9.76 4.30 -3.73
CA ALA A 74 8.94 3.79 -4.83
C ALA A 74 9.16 4.65 -6.08
N PHE A 75 8.90 4.05 -7.24
CA PHE A 75 8.99 4.71 -8.53
C PHE A 75 7.66 4.54 -9.27
N LEU A 76 7.02 5.66 -9.59
CA LEU A 76 5.88 5.70 -10.50
C LEU A 76 6.44 5.60 -11.92
N ALA A 77 6.55 4.40 -12.48
CA ALA A 77 7.16 4.26 -13.79
C ALA A 77 6.28 4.89 -14.89
N SER A 78 6.70 6.05 -15.41
CA SER A 78 6.06 6.67 -16.59
C SER A 78 6.18 5.80 -17.86
N ALA A 79 7.18 4.91 -17.92
CA ALA A 79 7.52 4.13 -19.11
C ALA A 79 7.36 2.61 -18.96
N ARG A 80 6.95 2.10 -17.78
CA ARG A 80 6.76 0.65 -17.55
C ARG A 80 5.40 0.27 -16.97
N LEU A 81 4.58 1.24 -16.57
CA LEU A 81 3.14 0.99 -16.46
C LEU A 81 2.59 1.18 -17.87
N PRO A 82 1.93 0.16 -18.47
CA PRO A 82 1.35 0.33 -19.79
C PRO A 82 0.51 1.60 -19.80
N SER A 83 0.64 2.41 -20.83
CA SER A 83 -0.07 3.69 -21.03
C SER A 83 -1.61 3.59 -21.02
N GLY A 84 -2.17 2.43 -20.63
CA GLY A 84 -3.59 2.17 -20.47
C GLY A 84 -4.10 2.12 -19.02
N PHE A 85 -3.26 2.43 -18.01
CA PHE A 85 -3.68 2.44 -16.60
C PHE A 85 -3.68 3.84 -15.96
N TRP A 86 -3.27 4.87 -16.71
CA TRP A 86 -3.24 6.26 -16.25
C TRP A 86 -4.05 7.14 -17.18
N PHE A 87 -5.06 7.82 -16.63
CA PHE A 87 -5.98 8.63 -17.39
C PHE A 87 -5.87 10.10 -16.95
N ALA A 88 -5.87 11.01 -17.92
CA ALA A 88 -5.82 12.43 -17.64
C ALA A 88 -7.08 12.85 -16.85
N GLY A 89 -6.89 13.48 -15.69
CA GLY A 89 -7.99 13.91 -14.81
C GLY A 89 -8.48 12.85 -13.81
N ALA A 90 -7.88 11.66 -13.76
CA ALA A 90 -8.13 10.67 -12.73
C ALA A 90 -7.35 10.99 -11.44
N GLU A 91 -7.98 10.78 -10.28
CA GLU A 91 -7.37 11.03 -8.97
C GLU A 91 -6.96 9.71 -8.30
N TYR A 92 -5.65 9.52 -8.20
CA TYR A 92 -5.07 8.28 -7.68
C TYR A 92 -4.71 8.38 -6.21
N GLN A 93 -4.98 7.31 -5.47
CA GLN A 93 -4.61 7.16 -4.07
C GLN A 93 -3.70 5.96 -3.84
N LEU A 94 -2.78 6.13 -2.88
CA LEU A 94 -1.92 5.06 -2.41
C LEU A 94 -2.64 4.30 -1.28
N TYR A 95 -2.91 3.02 -1.51
CA TYR A 95 -3.42 2.10 -0.51
C TYR A 95 -2.33 1.17 -0.03
N MET A 96 -2.36 0.85 1.25
CA MET A 96 -1.59 -0.25 1.82
C MET A 96 -2.55 -1.30 2.37
N TYR A 97 -2.44 -2.52 1.86
CA TYR A 97 -3.08 -3.70 2.41
C TYR A 97 -2.07 -4.46 3.27
N ASN A 98 -2.35 -4.49 4.56
CA ASN A 98 -1.57 -5.24 5.54
C ASN A 98 -2.23 -6.60 5.76
N SER A 99 -1.55 -7.66 5.32
CA SER A 99 -1.97 -9.04 5.53
C SER A 99 -1.28 -9.62 6.75
N TYR A 100 -2.02 -10.24 7.65
CA TYR A 100 -1.50 -10.93 8.83
C TYR A 100 -2.02 -12.36 8.91
N ALA A 101 -1.17 -13.26 9.41
CA ALA A 101 -1.54 -14.66 9.59
C ALA A 101 -2.42 -14.86 10.83
N ARG A 102 -3.44 -15.71 10.71
CA ARG A 102 -4.25 -16.17 11.83
C ARG A 102 -4.58 -17.65 11.67
N THR A 103 -4.44 -18.40 12.76
CA THR A 103 -4.91 -19.79 12.83
C THR A 103 -6.43 -19.80 12.93
N ALA A 104 -7.08 -20.45 11.97
CA ALA A 104 -8.50 -20.73 11.98
C ALA A 104 -8.85 -21.79 13.06
N PRO A 105 -10.10 -21.87 13.53
CA PRO A 105 -10.50 -22.87 14.51
C PRO A 105 -10.23 -24.33 14.10
N ALA A 106 -10.20 -24.61 12.79
CA ALA A 106 -9.89 -25.93 12.23
C ALA A 106 -8.38 -26.25 12.18
N GLY A 107 -7.50 -25.31 12.57
CA GLY A 107 -6.04 -25.49 12.57
C GLY A 107 -5.32 -24.92 11.35
N ASP A 108 -6.04 -24.60 10.27
CA ASP A 108 -5.45 -24.00 9.07
C ASP A 108 -5.02 -22.55 9.31
N THR A 109 -3.92 -22.12 8.68
CA THR A 109 -3.51 -20.70 8.72
C THR A 109 -4.10 -19.95 7.53
N VAL A 110 -4.80 -18.84 7.81
CA VAL A 110 -5.32 -17.92 6.79
C VAL A 110 -4.65 -16.55 6.90
N LEU A 111 -4.61 -15.82 5.78
CA LEU A 111 -4.20 -14.41 5.78
C LEU A 111 -5.43 -13.53 5.80
N LEU A 112 -5.50 -12.63 6.77
CA LEU A 112 -6.54 -11.62 6.88
C LEU A 112 -5.97 -10.27 6.48
N VAL A 113 -6.76 -9.46 5.78
CA VAL A 113 -6.33 -8.17 5.21
C VAL A 113 -6.94 -7.00 5.98
N GLY A 114 -6.12 -6.01 6.33
CA GLY A 114 -6.56 -4.68 6.78
C GLY A 114 -6.02 -3.56 5.88
N ALA A 115 -6.85 -2.59 5.51
CA ALA A 115 -6.51 -1.50 4.57
C ALA A 115 -6.50 -0.10 5.21
N SER A 116 -5.82 0.90 4.60
CA SER A 116 -5.96 2.32 5.00
C SER A 116 -5.43 3.41 4.03
N ILE A 117 -6.13 4.57 4.13
CA ILE A 117 -5.89 6.01 3.80
C ILE A 117 -6.43 6.58 2.46
N ASN A 118 -7.15 7.71 2.57
CA ASN A 118 -7.60 8.59 1.49
C ASN A 118 -6.60 9.73 1.28
N ILE A 119 -6.40 10.17 0.03
CA ILE A 119 -5.59 11.35 -0.33
C ILE A 119 -6.51 12.38 -0.96
N THR A 120 -6.40 13.65 -0.54
CA THR A 120 -7.00 14.77 -1.27
C THR A 120 -5.95 15.35 -2.20
N GLY A 121 -6.17 15.29 -3.52
CA GLY A 121 -5.28 15.87 -4.52
C GLY A 121 -6.07 16.44 -5.69
N TYR A 122 -5.87 17.73 -5.96
CA TYR A 122 -6.35 18.46 -7.15
C TYR A 122 -5.41 18.27 -8.33
#